data_AF-A0A450YRN9-F1
#
_entry.id   AF-A0A450YRN9-F1
#
_cell.length_a   1.000
_cell.length_b   1.000
_cell.length_c   1.000
_cell.angle_alpha   90.00
_cell.angle_beta   90.00
_cell.angle_gamma   90.00
#
_symmetry.space_group_name_H-M   'P 1'
#
loop_
_entity.id
_entity.type
_entity.pdbx_description
1 polymer ?
#
loop_
_entity_poly.entity_id
_entity_poly.type
_entity_poly.pdbx_seq_one_letter_code
_entity_poly.pdbx_strand_id
1 'polypeptide(L)' 'MTPVLQQPMNISSAQIIAAVQAMDERTRQEFLEDLLAATSPDYLDSIRQARNDYREGRIYSHEDIFAAQ' A
#
# COMPACT_ATOMS: atom_id res chain seq x y z
N MET A 1 -17.34 -5.03 17.16
CA MET A 1 -17.95 -3.78 16.69
C MET A 1 -16.84 -2.75 16.58
N THR A 2 -16.42 -2.40 15.37
CA THR A 2 -15.39 -1.37 15.15
C THR A 2 -16.01 -0.01 15.48
N PRO A 3 -15.39 0.85 16.30
CA PRO A 3 -15.92 2.17 16.55
C PRO A 3 -15.85 2.95 15.23
N VAL A 4 -17.01 3.18 14.62
CA VAL A 4 -17.14 4.15 13.53
C VAL A 4 -16.89 5.52 14.14
N LEU A 5 -15.94 6.28 13.60
CA LEU A 5 -15.68 7.65 14.04
C LEU A 5 -16.98 8.46 13.89
N GLN A 6 -17.67 8.76 14.99
CA GLN A 6 -18.99 9.41 15.00
C GLN A 6 -18.92 10.95 14.93
N GLN A 7 -17.76 11.54 14.67
CA GLN A 7 -17.62 13.00 14.55
C GLN A 7 -16.94 13.37 13.23
N PRO A 8 -17.44 14.40 12.52
CA PRO A 8 -16.76 14.94 11.36
C PRO A 8 -15.38 15.49 11.76
N MET A 9 -14.36 14.80 11.24
CA MET A 9 -13.01 15.26 10.96
C MET A 9 -12.90 16.72 10.52
N ASN A 10 -12.92 17.75 11.39
CA ASN A 10 -12.58 19.11 10.96
C ASN A 10 -11.05 19.26 10.83
N ILE A 11 -10.48 18.59 9.82
CA ILE A 11 -9.06 18.60 9.50
C ILE A 11 -8.89 19.18 8.11
N SER A 12 -8.12 20.25 8.00
CA SER A 12 -7.72 20.84 6.73
C SER A 12 -6.57 20.07 6.08
N SER A 13 -6.46 20.15 4.75
CA SER A 13 -5.31 19.59 4.02
C SER A 13 -3.98 20.17 4.52
N ALA A 14 -3.95 21.44 4.93
CA ALA A 14 -2.76 22.08 5.49
C ALA A 14 -2.29 21.40 6.79
N GLN A 15 -3.22 21.02 7.67
CA GLN A 15 -2.88 20.29 8.91
C GLN A 15 -2.32 18.89 8.60
N ILE A 16 -2.86 18.21 7.59
CA ILE A 16 -2.35 16.90 7.15
C ILE A 16 -0.93 17.05 6.60
N ILE A 17 -0.69 18.03 5.72
CA ILE A 17 0.63 18.30 5.15
C ILE A 17 1.64 18.61 6.26
N ALA A 18 1.28 19.47 7.21
CA ALA A 18 2.16 19.80 8.34
C ALA A 18 2.49 18.56 9.20
N ALA A 19 1.51 17.69 9.45
CA ALA A 19 1.74 16.44 10.18
C ALA A 19 2.70 15.50 9.44
N VAL A 20 2.52 15.34 8.13
CA VAL A 20 3.42 14.51 7.29
C VAL A 20 4.83 15.11 7.23
N GLN A 21 4.96 16.44 7.16
CA GLN A 21 6.26 17.12 7.18
C GLN A 21 7.00 16.96 8.51
N ALA A 22 6.27 16.87 9.62
CA ALA A 22 6.83 16.72 10.97
C ALA A 22 7.23 15.27 11.31
N MET A 23 6.89 14.29 10.47
CA MET A 23 7.34 12.90 10.64
C MET A 23 8.85 12.77 10.45
N ASP A 24 9.46 11.80 11.12
CA ASP A 24 10.82 11.37 10.78
C ASP A 24 10.88 10.83 9.35
N GLU A 25 12.08 10.85 8.77
CA GLU A 25 12.28 10.54 7.36
C GLU A 25 11.75 9.16 6.96
N ARG A 26 12.01 8.14 7.78
CA ARG A 26 11.59 6.76 7.49
C ARG A 26 10.08 6.63 7.56
N THR A 27 9.47 7.10 8.64
CA THR A 27 8.00 7.05 8.80
C THR A 27 7.30 7.82 7.68
N ARG A 28 7.85 8.96 7.28
CA ARG A 28 7.32 9.75 6.16
C ARG A 28 7.42 8.98 4.84
N GLN A 29 8.54 8.32 4.59
CA GLN A 29 8.71 7.53 3.37
C GLN A 29 7.73 6.36 3.31
N GLU A 30 7.64 5.56 4.38
CA GLU A 30 6.70 4.44 4.49
C GLU A 30 5.25 4.93 4.28
N PHE A 31 4.86 6.03 4.92
CA PHE A 31 3.52 6.62 4.75
C PHE A 31 3.24 7.05 3.31
N LEU A 32 4.20 7.71 2.65
CA LEU A 32 4.03 8.18 1.28
C LEU A 32 3.98 7.00 0.29
N GLU A 33 4.78 5.96 0.50
CA GLU A 33 4.72 4.73 -0.30
C GLU A 33 3.35 4.05 -0.18
N ASP A 34 2.85 3.90 1.05
CA ASP A 34 1.52 3.35 1.31
C ASP A 34 0.39 4.21 0.69
N LEU A 35 0.50 5.54 0.76
CA LEU A 35 -0.48 6.44 0.18
C LEU A 35 -0.49 6.35 -1.35
N LEU A 36 0.69 6.31 -1.99
CA LEU A 36 0.82 6.14 -3.43
C LEU A 36 0.26 4.78 -3.88
N ALA A 37 0.58 3.71 -3.15
CA ALA A 37 0.03 2.39 -3.40
C ALA A 37 -1.50 2.36 -3.28
N ALA A 38 -2.06 2.96 -2.23
CA ALA A 38 -3.50 2.97 -1.97
C ALA A 38 -4.29 3.81 -2.99
N THR A 39 -3.65 4.78 -3.64
CA THR A 39 -4.28 5.67 -4.63
C THR A 39 -4.07 5.22 -6.08
N SER A 40 -3.30 4.15 -6.32
CA SER A 40 -3.04 3.59 -7.65
C SER A 40 -3.96 2.42 -7.97
N PRO A 41 -4.93 2.56 -8.89
CA PRO A 41 -5.82 1.46 -9.28
C PRO A 41 -5.05 0.26 -9.85
N ASP A 42 -4.07 0.53 -10.74
CA ASP A 42 -3.25 -0.50 -11.38
C ASP A 42 -2.44 -1.29 -10.35
N TYR A 43 -1.91 -0.62 -9.33
CA TYR A 43 -1.18 -1.29 -8.26
C TYR A 43 -2.11 -2.20 -7.44
N LEU A 44 -3.29 -1.72 -7.08
CA LEU A 44 -4.30 -2.52 -6.37
C LEU A 44 -4.76 -3.72 -7.20
N ASP A 45 -4.93 -3.57 -8.51
CA ASP A 45 -5.24 -4.66 -9.43
C ASP A 45 -4.11 -5.67 -9.53
N SER A 46 -2.86 -5.23 -9.58
CA SER A 46 -1.69 -6.12 -9.55
C SER A 46 -1.66 -6.98 -8.28
N ILE A 47 -1.98 -6.41 -7.12
CA ILE A 47 -2.06 -7.14 -5.84
C ILE A 47 -3.18 -8.19 -5.88
N ARG A 48 -4.35 -7.83 -6.43
CA ARG A 48 -5.47 -8.78 -6.57
C ARG A 48 -5.08 -9.93 -7.47
N GLN A 49 -4.44 -9.64 -8.60
CA GLN A 49 -3.97 -10.64 -9.55
C GLN A 49 -2.95 -11.58 -8.92
N ALA A 50 -1.90 -11.04 -8.29
CA ALA A 50 -0.87 -11.84 -7.63
C ALA A 50 -1.45 -12.76 -6.54
N ARG A 51 -2.45 -12.27 -5.77
CA ARG A 51 -3.17 -13.09 -4.78
C ARG A 51 -3.99 -14.20 -5.43
N ASN A 52 -4.61 -13.95 -6.59
CA ASN A 52 -5.33 -14.99 -7.34
C ASN A 52 -4.35 -16.02 -7.90
N ASP A 53 -3.25 -15.58 -8.48
CA ASP A 53 -2.19 -16.45 -9.02
C ASP A 53 -1.66 -17.39 -7.94
N TYR A 54 -1.38 -16.87 -6.74
CA TYR A 54 -0.97 -17.69 -5.61
C TYR A 54 -2.04 -18.73 -5.21
N ARG A 55 -3.31 -18.33 -5.11
CA ARG A 55 -4.42 -19.25 -4.76
C ARG A 55 -4.63 -20.34 -5.80
N GLU A 56 -4.42 -20.02 -7.08
CA GLU A 56 -4.58 -20.94 -8.19
C GLU A 56 -3.30 -21.76 -8.48
N GLY A 57 -2.24 -21.58 -7.69
CA GLY A 57 -0.99 -22.30 -7.84
C GLY A 57 -0.16 -21.85 -9.05
N ARG A 58 -0.47 -20.70 -9.66
CA ARG A 58 0.36 -20.04 -10.67
C ARG A 58 1.56 -19.36 -10.00
N ILE A 59 2.43 -20.17 -9.43
CA ILE A 59 3.66 -19.75 -8.76
C ILE A 59 4.86 -20.32 -9.51
N TYR A 60 5.97 -19.60 -9.45
CA TYR A 60 7.23 -20.05 -10.02
C TYR A 60 8.25 -20.19 -8.89
N SER A 61 9.00 -21.29 -8.91
CA SER A 61 10.15 -21.48 -8.05
C SER A 61 11.35 -20.66 -8.57
N HIS A 62 12.40 -20.58 -7.74
CA HIS A 62 13.66 -19.97 -8.17
C HIS A 62 14.24 -20.68 -9.40
N GLU A 63 14.19 -22.01 -9.44
CA GLU A 63 14.67 -22.80 -10.58
C GLU A 63 13.84 -22.53 -11.84
N ASP A 64 12.51 -22.45 -11.72
CA ASP A 64 11.62 -22.15 -12.86
C ASP A 64 11.97 -20.83 -13.56
N ILE A 65 12.47 -19.84 -12.80
CA ILE A 65 12.81 -18.51 -13.32
C ILE A 65 14.29 -18.41 -13.72
N PHE A 66 15.21 -19.06 -12.99
CA PHE A 66 16.64 -18.79 -13.09
C PHE A 66 17.50 -19.97 -13.57
N ALA A 67 16.93 -21.13 -13.90
CA ALA A 67 17.69 -22.33 -14.29
C ALA A 67 18.52 -22.19 -15.58
N ALA A 68 18.38 -21.12 -16.36
CA ALA A 68 19.10 -20.90 -17.61
C ALA A 68 20.28 -19.89 -17.50
N GLN A 69 20.72 -19.55 -16.29
CA GLN A 69 21.87 -18.67 -16.07
C GLN A 69 23.17 -19.43 -15.89
#